data_AF-A0A0Q7WF11-F1
#
_entry.id   AF-A0A0Q7WF11-F1
#
_cell.length_a   1.000
_cell.length_b   1.000
_cell.length_c   1.000
_cell.angle_alpha   90.00
_cell.angle_beta   90.00
_cell.angle_gamma   90.00
#
_symmetry.space_group_name_H-M   'P 1'
#
loop_
_entity.id
_entity.type
_entity.pdbx_description
1 polymer ?
#
loop_
_entity_poly.entity_id
_entity_poly.type
_entity_poly.pdbx_seq_one_letter_code
_entity_poly.pdbx_strand_id
1 'polypeptide(L)'
;MALKFVIGLLFLFSAYFHWFAIENSAFVWMDLAALPMLCGIGLVLGRRWASYLWYLMAAGVSAWWLVTIAGMALSGWPASDVTETVVSLIPGLLLLAVAIGGSVAVRRAYLRSAT
;
A
#
# COMPACT_ATOMS: atom_id res chain seq x y z
N MET A 1 0.69 -12.20 -14.37
CA MET A 1 -0.23 -11.03 -14.42
C MET A 1 -0.28 -10.29 -13.10
N ALA A 2 -0.53 -10.94 -11.96
CA ALA A 2 -0.63 -10.29 -10.64
C ALA A 2 0.56 -9.37 -10.27
N LEU A 3 1.81 -9.77 -10.52
CA LEU A 3 2.97 -8.91 -10.24
C LEU A 3 2.97 -7.61 -11.07
N LYS A 4 2.60 -7.68 -12.35
CA LYS A 4 2.52 -6.49 -13.22
C LYS A 4 1.46 -5.51 -12.73
N PHE A 5 0.36 -6.03 -12.18
CA PHE A 5 -0.69 -5.21 -11.56
C PHE A 5 -0.17 -4.47 -10.32
N VAL A 6 0.55 -5.16 -9.44
CA VAL A 6 1.20 -4.54 -8.26
C VAL A 6 2.17 -3.44 -8.66
N ILE A 7 3.04 -3.73 -9.65
CA ILE A 7 3.99 -2.75 -10.18
C ILE A 7 3.27 -1.53 -10.76
N GLY A 8 2.21 -1.76 -11.55
CA GLY A 8 1.39 -0.68 -12.11
C GLY A 8 0.75 0.19 -11.02
N LEU A 9 0.18 -0.43 -9.99
CA LEU A 9 -0.37 0.30 -8.84
C LEU A 9 0.68 1.14 -8.11
N LEU A 10 1.88 0.61 -7.90
CA LEU A 10 2.97 1.36 -7.26
C LEU A 10 3.34 2.61 -8.05
N PHE A 11 3.46 2.52 -9.37
CA PHE A 11 3.76 3.67 -10.22
C PHE A 11 2.61 4.67 -10.27
N LEU A 12 1.36 4.20 -10.39
CA LEU A 12 0.18 5.06 -10.38
C LEU A 12 0.09 5.84 -9.06
N PHE A 13 0.25 5.16 -7.94
CA PHE A 13 0.22 5.76 -6.61
C PHE A 13 1.33 6.78 -6.43
N SER A 14 2.56 6.43 -6.83
CA SER A 14 3.68 7.36 -6.77
C SER A 14 3.46 8.61 -7.63
N ALA A 15 2.97 8.46 -8.86
CA ALA A 15 2.69 9.58 -9.75
C ALA A 15 1.62 10.51 -9.18
N TYR A 16 0.55 9.95 -8.63
CA TYR A 16 -0.51 10.72 -7.96
C TYR A 16 0.03 11.51 -6.77
N PHE A 17 0.81 10.89 -5.88
CA PHE A 17 1.34 11.60 -4.70
C PHE A 17 2.39 12.65 -5.06
N HIS A 18 3.20 12.44 -6.10
CA HIS A 18 4.09 13.49 -6.59
C HIS A 18 3.30 14.68 -7.15
N TRP A 19 2.26 14.43 -7.95
CA TRP A 19 1.37 15.48 -8.44
C TRP A 19 0.75 16.25 -7.27
N PHE A 20 0.15 15.54 -6.31
CA PHE A 20 -0.47 16.13 -5.12
C PHE A 20 0.52 16.96 -4.29
N ALA A 21 1.74 16.47 -4.11
CA ALA A 21 2.78 17.17 -3.36
C ALA A 21 3.19 18.49 -4.04
N ILE A 22 3.29 18.50 -5.37
CA ILE A 22 3.59 19.72 -6.15
C ILE A 22 2.45 20.73 -6.04
N GLU A 23 1.21 20.27 -6.25
CA GLU A 23 0.02 21.13 -6.22
C GLU A 23 -0.19 21.79 -4.85
N ASN A 24 0.09 21.07 -3.77
CA ASN A 24 -0.11 21.54 -2.41
C ASN A 24 1.16 22.11 -1.74
N SER A 25 2.28 22.23 -2.48
CA SER A 25 3.60 22.61 -1.93
C SER A 25 4.03 21.77 -0.72
N ALA A 26 3.56 20.53 -0.64
CA ALA A 26 3.73 19.64 0.50
C ALA A 26 4.90 18.68 0.26
N PHE A 27 6.12 19.23 0.15
CA PHE A 27 7.32 18.52 -0.29
C PHE A 27 7.67 17.27 0.54
N VAL A 28 7.27 17.21 1.81
CA VAL A 28 7.43 16.01 2.66
C VAL A 28 6.80 14.76 2.03
N TRP A 29 5.73 14.93 1.25
CA TRP A 29 5.07 13.83 0.55
C TRP A 29 5.85 13.34 -0.68
N MET A 30 6.80 14.11 -1.22
CA MET A 30 7.63 13.66 -2.35
C MET A 30 8.55 12.51 -1.93
N ASP A 31 9.19 12.60 -0.77
CA ASP A 31 10.07 11.54 -0.26
C ASP A 31 9.29 10.23 -0.04
N LEU A 32 8.10 10.34 0.55
CA LEU A 32 7.18 9.23 0.74
C LEU A 32 6.69 8.64 -0.60
N ALA A 33 6.43 9.49 -1.60
CA ALA A 33 6.03 9.07 -2.93
C ALA A 33 7.17 8.41 -3.72
N ALA A 34 8.43 8.71 -3.41
CA ALA A 34 9.59 8.09 -4.05
C ALA A 34 9.75 6.61 -3.66
N LEU A 35 9.32 6.21 -2.46
CA LEU A 35 9.40 4.83 -1.97
C LEU A 35 8.63 3.81 -2.85
N PRO A 36 7.33 4.01 -3.19
CA PRO A 36 6.62 3.13 -4.11
C PRO A 36 7.27 3.06 -5.48
N MET A 37 7.81 4.18 -5.99
CA MET A 37 8.50 4.21 -7.27
C MET A 37 9.79 3.39 -7.24
N LEU A 38 10.62 3.56 -6.21
CA LEU A 38 11.83 2.78 -6.00
C LEU A 38 11.51 1.28 -5.88
N CYS A 39 10.46 0.94 -5.11
CA CYS A 39 9.97 -0.43 -5.01
C CYS A 39 9.54 -0.99 -6.37
N GLY A 40 8.76 -0.24 -7.14
CA GLY A 40 8.32 -0.62 -8.49
C GLY A 40 9.49 -0.89 -9.43
N ILE A 41 10.49 0.01 -9.47
CA ILE A 41 11.72 -0.16 -10.26
C ILE A 41 12.47 -1.43 -9.82
N GLY A 42 12.66 -1.62 -8.52
CA GLY A 42 13.33 -2.80 -7.98
C GLY A 42 12.62 -4.11 -8.32
N LEU A 43 11.28 -4.11 -8.31
CA LEU A 43 10.45 -5.26 -8.70
C LEU A 43 10.54 -5.55 -10.21
N VAL A 44 10.57 -4.51 -11.07
CA VAL A 44 10.79 -4.65 -12.52
C VAL A 44 12.16 -5.26 -12.80
N LEU A 45 13.19 -4.82 -12.07
CA LEU A 45 14.57 -5.30 -12.22
C LEU A 45 14.83 -6.65 -11.53
N GLY A 46 13.82 -7.27 -10.90
CA GLY A 46 13.95 -8.56 -10.22
C GLY A 46 14.92 -8.53 -9.01
N ARG A 47 15.10 -7.36 -8.38
CA ARG A 47 16.06 -7.19 -7.28
C ARG A 47 15.48 -7.62 -5.94
N ARG A 48 16.14 -8.56 -5.25
CA ARG A 48 15.69 -9.12 -3.96
C ARG A 48 15.33 -8.06 -2.91
N TRP A 49 16.08 -6.95 -2.84
CA TRP A 49 15.81 -5.85 -1.92
C TRP A 49 14.40 -5.25 -2.08
N ALA A 50 13.84 -5.28 -3.29
CA ALA A 50 12.53 -4.73 -3.60
C ALA A 50 11.39 -5.52 -2.95
N SER A 51 11.60 -6.83 -2.73
CA SER A 51 10.62 -7.65 -2.02
C SER A 51 10.53 -7.28 -0.53
N TYR A 52 11.67 -7.03 0.12
CA TYR A 52 11.69 -6.53 1.50
C TYR A 52 11.03 -5.15 1.60
N LEU A 53 11.31 -4.25 0.64
CA LEU A 53 10.69 -2.93 0.62
C LEU A 53 9.17 -3.02 0.44
N TRP A 54 8.69 -3.89 -0.45
CA TRP A 54 7.26 -4.17 -0.61
C TRP A 54 6.63 -4.68 0.70
N TYR A 55 7.26 -5.66 1.35
CA TYR A 55 6.74 -6.20 2.62
C TYR A 55 6.71 -5.15 3.72
N LEU A 56 7.72 -4.29 3.80
CA LEU A 56 7.77 -3.19 4.76
C LEU A 56 6.65 -2.18 4.52
N MET A 57 6.39 -1.81 3.27
CA MET A 57 5.26 -0.96 2.91
C MET A 57 3.92 -1.63 3.22
N ALA A 58 3.73 -2.88 2.83
CA ALA A 58 2.51 -3.64 3.10
C ALA A 58 2.22 -3.76 4.60
N ALA A 59 3.25 -4.07 5.39
CA ALA A 59 3.14 -4.13 6.85
C ALA A 59 2.85 -2.76 7.46
N GLY A 60 3.56 -1.71 7.04
CA GLY A 60 3.38 -0.35 7.55
C GLY A 60 1.98 0.19 7.26
N VAL A 61 1.48 0.02 6.05
CA VAL A 61 0.13 0.42 5.66
C VAL A 61 -0.93 -0.38 6.43
N SER A 62 -0.74 -1.70 6.58
CA SER A 62 -1.66 -2.55 7.35
C SER A 62 -1.70 -2.14 8.82
N ALA A 63 -0.55 -1.87 9.43
CA ALA A 63 -0.44 -1.41 10.80
C ALA A 63 -1.07 -0.03 10.99
N TRP A 64 -0.79 0.92 10.09
CA TRP A 64 -1.39 2.25 10.12
C TRP A 64 -2.92 2.17 10.05
N TRP A 65 -3.45 1.34 9.16
CA TRP A 65 -4.90 1.15 9.05
C TRP A 65 -5.49 0.56 10.34
N LEU A 66 -4.89 -0.50 10.89
CA LEU A 66 -5.35 -1.11 12.15
C LEU A 66 -5.33 -0.11 13.32
N VAL A 67 -4.26 0.69 13.44
CA VAL A 67 -4.17 1.75 14.46
C VAL A 67 -5.26 2.80 14.25
N THR A 68 -5.53 3.17 13.01
CA THR A 68 -6.59 4.14 12.68
C THR A 68 -7.97 3.60 13.06
N ILE A 69 -8.28 2.35 12.73
CA ILE A 69 -9.55 1.71 13.14
C ILE A 69 -9.64 1.59 14.67
N ALA A 70 -8.57 1.16 15.34
CA ALA A 70 -8.55 1.04 16.79
C ALA A 70 -8.76 2.39 17.48
N GLY A 71 -8.11 3.45 16.98
CA GLY A 71 -8.29 4.82 17.47
C GLY A 71 -9.72 5.32 17.29
N MET A 72 -10.32 5.05 16.12
CA MET A 72 -11.73 5.38 15.89
C MET A 72 -12.65 4.61 16.84
N ALA A 73 -12.46 3.30 16.99
CA ALA A 73 -13.26 2.47 17.90
C ALA A 73 -13.20 2.96 19.36
N LEU A 74 -12.01 3.34 19.83
CA LEU A 74 -11.83 3.90 21.18
C LEU A 74 -12.48 5.28 21.36
N SER A 75 -12.63 6.05 20.28
CA SER A 75 -13.31 7.36 20.30
C SER A 75 -14.85 7.29 20.31
N GLY A 76 -15.42 6.08 20.45
CA GLY A 76 -16.87 5.87 20.48
C GLY A 76 -17.49 5.63 19.10
N TRP A 77 -16.65 5.40 18.08
CA TRP A 77 -17.13 4.93 16.79
C TRP A 77 -17.52 3.44 16.88
N PRO A 78 -18.65 3.01 16.30
CA PRO A 78 -19.66 3.81 15.60
C PRO A 78 -20.83 4.22 16.51
N ALA A 79 -21.32 5.45 16.36
CA ALA A 79 -22.28 6.06 17.28
C ALA A 79 -23.77 5.90 16.91
N SER A 80 -24.13 5.41 15.71
CA SER A 80 -25.55 5.37 15.31
C SER A 80 -25.96 4.40 14.20
N ASP A 81 -25.08 4.07 13.23
CA ASP A 81 -25.47 3.21 12.09
C ASP A 81 -24.40 2.16 11.72
N VAL A 82 -24.80 0.89 11.82
CA VAL A 82 -23.94 -0.26 11.47
C VAL A 82 -23.64 -0.27 9.97
N THR A 83 -24.53 0.24 9.12
CA THR A 83 -24.33 0.25 7.67
C THR A 83 -23.23 1.24 7.28
N GLU A 84 -23.22 2.46 7.83
CA GLU A 84 -22.15 3.44 7.60
C GLU A 84 -20.79 2.95 8.10
N THR A 85 -20.81 2.21 9.22
CA THR A 85 -19.64 1.56 9.81
C THR A 85 -19.02 0.56 8.84
N VAL A 86 -19.84 -0.34 8.26
CA VAL A 86 -19.37 -1.35 7.31
C VAL A 86 -18.86 -0.68 6.03
N VAL A 87 -19.55 0.33 5.51
CA VAL A 87 -19.18 1.03 4.27
C VAL A 87 -17.83 1.75 4.42
N SER A 88 -17.58 2.39 5.57
CA SER A 88 -16.31 3.09 5.82
C SER A 88 -15.11 2.16 6.03
N LEU A 89 -15.34 0.87 6.32
CA LEU A 89 -14.27 -0.14 6.37
C LEU A 89 -13.85 -0.64 4.98
N ILE A 90 -14.70 -0.51 3.96
CA ILE A 90 -14.45 -1.04 2.60
C ILE A 90 -13.11 -0.55 2.02
N PRO A 91 -12.77 0.76 2.04
CA PRO A 91 -11.49 1.22 1.50
C PRO A 91 -10.29 0.57 2.20
N GLY A 92 -10.39 0.40 3.51
CA GLY A 92 -9.39 -0.26 4.34
C GLY A 92 -9.19 -1.73 4.01
N LEU A 93 -10.29 -2.48 3.91
CA LEU A 93 -10.29 -3.89 3.54
C LEU A 93 -9.76 -4.11 2.14
N LEU A 94 -10.10 -3.24 1.18
CA LEU A 94 -9.53 -3.27 -0.18
C LEU A 94 -8.02 -3.06 -0.14
N LEU A 95 -7.56 -2.09 0.65
CA LEU A 95 -6.14 -1.80 0.82
C LEU A 95 -5.39 -2.97 1.47
N LEU A 96 -5.99 -3.65 2.46
CA LEU A 96 -5.45 -4.90 3.02
C LEU A 96 -5.44 -6.03 1.99
N ALA A 97 -6.49 -6.17 1.18
CA ALA A 97 -6.56 -7.18 0.13
C ALA A 97 -5.44 -6.97 -0.91
N VAL A 98 -5.15 -5.72 -1.28
CA VAL A 98 -4.01 -5.37 -2.15
C VAL A 98 -2.68 -5.69 -1.47
N ALA A 99 -2.52 -5.36 -0.19
CA ALA A 99 -1.31 -5.66 0.56
C ALA A 99 -1.03 -7.18 0.65
N ILE A 100 -2.05 -7.96 0.99
CA ILE A 100 -1.97 -9.43 1.08
C ILE A 100 -1.76 -10.04 -0.31
N GLY A 101 -2.61 -9.69 -1.27
CA GLY A 101 -2.55 -10.22 -2.64
C GLY A 101 -1.25 -9.88 -3.34
N GLY A 102 -0.76 -8.65 -3.16
CA GLY A 102 0.53 -8.21 -3.69
C GLY A 102 1.70 -8.93 -3.01
N SER A 103 1.64 -9.16 -1.70
CA SER A 103 2.67 -9.93 -0.98
C SER A 103 2.76 -11.38 -1.46
N VAL A 104 1.62 -12.02 -1.72
CA VAL A 104 1.58 -13.35 -2.33
C VAL A 104 2.14 -13.33 -3.75
N ALA A 105 1.81 -12.31 -4.55
CA ALA A 105 2.31 -12.18 -5.92
C ALA A 105 3.83 -11.97 -5.96
N VAL A 106 4.37 -11.10 -5.11
CA VAL A 106 5.82 -10.85 -4.96
C VAL A 106 6.52 -12.12 -4.49
N ARG A 107 6.01 -12.80 -3.45
CA ARG A 107 6.59 -14.06 -2.97
C ARG A 107 6.67 -15.12 -4.08
N ARG A 108 5.59 -15.33 -4.83
CA ARG A 108 5.55 -16.29 -5.95
C ARG A 108 6.54 -15.92 -7.05
N ALA A 109 6.71 -14.64 -7.34
CA ALA A 109 7.66 -14.19 -8.35
C ALA A 109 9.10 -14.52 -7.97
N TYR A 110 9.50 -14.21 -6.73
CA TYR A 110 10.87 -14.45 -6.26
C TYR A 110 11.19 -15.92 -6.00
N LEU A 111 10.20 -16.73 -5.60
CA LEU A 111 10.39 -18.18 -5.48
C LEU A 111 10.68 -18.84 -6.85
N ARG A 112 10.03 -18.39 -7.92
CA ARG A 112 10.27 -18.89 -9.28
C ARG A 112 11.63 -18.52 -9.86
N SER A 113 12.25 -17.44 -9.35
CA SER A 113 13.57 -17.00 -9.80
C SER A 113 14.72 -17.68 -9.04
N ALA A 114 14.44 -18.51 -8.03
CA ALA A 114 15.44 -19.23 -7.23
C ALA A 114 15.62 -20.71 -7.66
N THR A 115 14.83 -21.17 -8.63
CA THR A 115 14.92 -22.49 -9.29
C THR A 115 15.47 -22.31 -10.69
#